data_AF-A0A7S1QKQ2-F1
#
_entry.id   AF-A0A7S1QKQ2-F1
#
_cell.length_a   1.000
_cell.length_b   1.000
_cell.length_c   1.000
_cell.angle_alpha   90.00
_cell.angle_beta   90.00
_cell.angle_gamma   90.00
#
_symmetry.space_group_name_H-M   'P 1'
#
loop_
_entity.id
_entity.type
_entity.pdbx_description
1 polymer ?
#
loop_
_entity_poly.entity_id
_entity_poly.type
_entity_poly.pdbx_seq_one_letter_code
_entity_poly.pdbx_strand_id
1 'polypeptide(L)'
;KAFGSRVASPSLTCSMAELDEIALRHRTDKSSRRHNYAQFYGRLFGRARMREVRFLEVGIGTGETMEFMGKAYKPGASLRMWAEYFPNARVVAGIDTEAECMFQEGNIRTAIADSRDRDSVAAAVRELGTERFDVILDDGLHTQA
;
A
#
# COMPACT_ATOMS: atom_id res chain seq x y z
N LYS A 1 10.42 -40.72 -15.56
CA LYS A 1 9.25 -39.98 -15.04
C LYS A 1 9.78 -38.87 -14.15
N ALA A 2 9.67 -37.62 -14.61
CA ALA A 2 10.36 -36.47 -14.03
C ALA A 2 9.81 -36.10 -12.65
N PHE A 3 10.74 -35.73 -11.77
CA PHE A 3 10.56 -35.33 -10.39
C PHE A 3 9.96 -33.91 -10.34
N GLY A 4 8.76 -33.77 -9.76
CA GLY A 4 8.15 -32.47 -9.53
C GLY A 4 8.89 -31.73 -8.42
N SER A 5 9.61 -30.66 -8.77
CA SER A 5 10.24 -29.76 -7.80
C SER A 5 9.15 -29.00 -7.05
N ARG A 6 9.07 -29.21 -5.73
CA ARG A 6 8.34 -28.30 -4.84
C ARG A 6 9.12 -26.99 -4.80
N VAL A 7 8.52 -25.92 -5.31
CA VAL A 7 9.00 -24.55 -5.07
C VAL A 7 8.90 -24.32 -3.57
N ALA A 8 10.03 -24.07 -2.92
CA ALA A 8 10.07 -23.73 -1.50
C ALA A 8 9.22 -22.46 -1.28
N SER A 9 8.22 -22.55 -0.41
CA SER A 9 7.51 -21.36 0.06
C SER A 9 8.51 -20.45 0.77
N PRO A 10 8.58 -19.15 0.48
CA PRO A 10 9.44 -18.23 1.22
C PRO A 10 9.17 -18.37 2.72
N SER A 11 10.22 -18.50 3.52
CA SER A 11 10.08 -18.53 4.97
C SER A 11 9.47 -17.21 5.45
N LEU A 12 8.50 -17.27 6.37
CA LEU A 12 7.81 -16.09 6.91
C LEU A 12 8.78 -15.06 7.51
N THR A 13 9.92 -15.52 8.03
CA THR A 13 11.03 -14.68 8.52
C THR A 13 11.67 -13.83 7.42
N CYS A 14 11.76 -14.31 6.19
CA CYS A 14 12.29 -13.53 5.06
C CYS A 14 11.36 -12.35 4.70
N SER A 15 10.04 -12.54 4.81
CA SER A 15 9.06 -11.52 4.40
C SER A 15 8.97 -10.31 5.34
N MET A 16 9.33 -10.47 6.61
CA MET A 16 9.24 -9.41 7.63
C MET A 16 10.38 -8.39 7.51
N ALA A 17 11.63 -8.87 7.52
CA ALA A 17 12.81 -8.01 7.40
C ALA A 17 12.80 -7.28 6.06
N GLU A 18 12.37 -7.97 5.00
CA GLU A 18 12.36 -7.41 3.65
C GLU A 18 11.33 -6.28 3.49
N LEU A 19 10.12 -6.38 4.04
CA LEU A 19 9.15 -5.27 3.97
C LEU A 19 9.62 -4.07 4.79
N ASP A 20 10.25 -4.29 5.94
CA ASP A 20 10.79 -3.19 6.74
C ASP A 20 11.91 -2.44 6.00
N GLU A 21 12.81 -3.16 5.34
CA GLU A 21 13.84 -2.55 4.49
C GLU A 21 13.24 -1.71 3.36
N ILE A 22 12.20 -2.21 2.70
CA ILE A 22 11.47 -1.46 1.66
C ILE A 22 10.80 -0.22 2.26
N ALA A 23 10.16 -0.35 3.43
CA ALA A 23 9.50 0.75 4.13
C ALA A 23 10.50 1.87 4.49
N LEU A 24 11.70 1.50 4.93
CA LEU A 24 12.79 2.42 5.23
C LEU A 24 13.29 3.15 3.98
N ARG A 25 13.43 2.45 2.85
CA ARG A 25 13.83 3.07 1.56
C ARG A 25 12.83 4.12 1.10
N HIS A 26 11.54 3.82 1.19
CA HIS A 26 10.46 4.71 0.74
C HIS A 26 10.08 5.78 1.75
N ARG A 27 10.69 5.78 2.96
CA ARG A 27 10.44 6.77 4.02
C ARG A 27 8.96 6.84 4.41
N THR A 28 8.30 5.71 4.55
CA THR A 28 6.97 5.63 5.18
C THR A 28 7.09 5.46 6.69
N ASP A 29 6.09 5.98 7.39
CA ASP A 29 5.85 5.82 8.81
C ASP A 29 5.53 4.36 9.23
N LYS A 30 5.24 3.48 8.26
CA LYS A 30 5.00 2.05 8.49
C LYS A 30 6.28 1.29 8.89
N SER A 31 7.47 1.87 8.68
CA SER A 31 8.76 1.24 9.02
C SER A 31 9.03 1.15 10.52
N SER A 32 10.01 0.33 10.89
CA SER A 32 10.53 0.14 12.24
C SER A 32 11.09 1.40 12.89
N ARG A 33 11.45 2.42 12.10
CA ARG A 33 11.86 3.74 12.62
C ARG A 33 10.69 4.57 13.17
N ARG A 34 9.45 4.15 12.92
CA ARG A 34 8.23 4.86 13.27
C ARG A 34 7.25 3.88 13.91
N HIS A 35 6.19 3.47 13.22
CA HIS A 35 5.12 2.66 13.81
C HIS A 35 5.41 1.15 13.82
N ASN A 36 6.44 0.69 13.10
CA ASN A 36 6.86 -0.71 13.03
C ASN A 36 5.78 -1.68 12.48
N TYR A 37 4.77 -1.16 11.76
CA TYR A 37 3.71 -1.96 11.15
C TYR A 37 4.21 -2.87 10.02
N ALA A 38 5.31 -2.51 9.36
CA ALA A 38 5.91 -3.29 8.27
C ALA A 38 6.17 -4.76 8.66
N GLN A 39 6.55 -5.02 9.92
CA GLN A 39 6.76 -6.39 10.40
C GLN A 39 5.45 -7.21 10.42
N PHE A 40 4.35 -6.58 10.83
CA PHE A 40 3.03 -7.22 10.89
C PHE A 40 2.48 -7.46 9.49
N TYR A 41 2.57 -6.44 8.62
CA TYR A 41 2.15 -6.57 7.23
C TYR A 41 2.96 -7.63 6.47
N GLY A 42 4.27 -7.75 6.74
CA GLY A 42 5.11 -8.77 6.13
C GLY A 42 4.60 -10.18 6.45
N ARG A 43 4.18 -10.43 7.69
CA ARG A 43 3.57 -11.72 8.10
C ARG A 43 2.22 -11.95 7.41
N LEU A 44 1.38 -10.92 7.36
CA LEU A 44 0.01 -11.03 6.83
C LEU A 44 0.02 -11.27 5.32
N PHE A 45 0.85 -10.53 4.59
CA PHE A 45 0.84 -10.51 3.13
C PHE A 45 1.95 -11.34 2.49
N GLY A 46 2.89 -11.91 3.26
CA GLY A 46 4.02 -12.66 2.72
C GLY A 46 3.63 -13.81 1.79
N ARG A 47 2.48 -14.46 2.01
CA ARG A 47 1.96 -15.53 1.12
C ARG A 47 1.37 -15.00 -0.19
N ALA A 48 0.94 -13.74 -0.22
CA ALA A 48 0.37 -13.10 -1.39
C ALA A 48 1.39 -12.30 -2.20
N ARG A 49 2.61 -12.10 -1.68
CA ARG A 49 3.65 -11.25 -2.26
C ARG A 49 3.86 -11.43 -3.77
N MET A 50 3.99 -12.68 -4.22
CA MET A 50 4.26 -13.01 -5.63
C MET A 50 2.99 -13.24 -6.45
N ARG A 51 1.81 -13.11 -5.86
CA ARG A 51 0.53 -13.26 -6.57
C ARG A 51 0.20 -11.95 -7.29
N GLU A 52 -0.60 -12.04 -8.34
CA GLU A 52 -1.28 -10.86 -8.87
C GLU A 52 -2.29 -10.38 -7.82
N VAL A 53 -2.10 -9.16 -7.32
CA VAL A 53 -2.97 -8.52 -6.32
C VAL A 53 -3.48 -7.17 -6.82
N ARG A 54 -4.70 -6.82 -6.43
CA ARG A 54 -5.29 -5.48 -6.53
C ARG A 54 -5.37 -4.92 -5.12
N PHE A 55 -4.48 -4.00 -4.78
CA PHE A 55 -4.35 -3.42 -3.44
C PHE A 55 -5.00 -2.03 -3.42
N LEU A 56 -5.71 -1.69 -2.34
CA LEU A 56 -6.22 -0.35 -2.06
C LEU A 56 -5.74 0.10 -0.68
N GLU A 57 -5.19 1.30 -0.59
CA GLU A 57 -4.97 2.05 0.65
C GLU A 57 -5.95 3.22 0.72
N VAL A 58 -6.66 3.36 1.84
CA VAL A 58 -7.40 4.58 2.19
C VAL A 58 -6.48 5.42 3.05
N GLY A 59 -6.27 6.68 2.70
CA GLY A 59 -5.26 7.54 3.32
C GLY A 59 -3.91 7.42 2.62
N ILE A 60 -3.54 8.44 1.86
CA ILE A 60 -2.23 8.56 1.19
C ILE A 60 -1.29 9.43 2.03
N GLY A 61 -1.84 10.48 2.64
CA GLY A 61 -1.11 11.44 3.45
C GLY A 61 -0.48 12.57 2.61
N THR A 62 -0.61 13.79 3.12
CA THR A 62 -0.07 15.01 2.54
C THR A 62 1.26 15.40 3.16
N GLY A 63 1.91 16.44 2.62
CA GLY A 63 3.06 17.03 3.29
C GLY A 63 2.75 17.57 4.69
N GLU A 64 1.53 18.09 4.88
CA GLU A 64 1.06 18.63 6.17
C GLU A 64 0.71 17.52 7.16
N THR A 65 -0.12 16.54 6.76
CA THR A 65 -0.53 15.45 7.66
C THR A 65 0.64 14.55 8.05
N MET A 66 1.68 14.52 7.20
CA MET A 66 2.91 13.75 7.42
C MET A 66 4.12 14.62 7.75
N GLU A 67 3.94 15.84 8.28
CA GLU A 67 5.05 16.76 8.62
C GLU A 67 6.11 16.08 9.51
N PHE A 68 5.67 15.22 10.44
CA PHE A 68 6.55 14.46 11.34
C PHE A 68 7.52 13.52 10.61
N MET A 69 7.28 13.21 9.33
CA MET A 69 8.18 12.45 8.45
C MET A 69 9.32 13.31 7.87
N GLY A 70 9.25 14.63 8.04
CA GLY A 70 10.25 15.61 7.65
C GLY A 70 10.07 16.13 6.22
N LYS A 71 10.79 17.21 5.89
CA LYS A 71 10.66 17.99 4.64
C LYS A 71 10.88 17.20 3.34
N ALA A 72 11.45 16.00 3.43
CA ALA A 72 11.68 15.12 2.28
C ALA A 72 10.55 14.12 2.04
N TYR A 73 9.47 14.15 2.84
CA TYR A 73 8.29 13.34 2.61
C TYR A 73 7.62 13.73 1.29
N LYS A 74 7.12 12.73 0.58
CA LYS A 74 6.33 12.88 -0.63
C LYS A 74 5.08 12.01 -0.50
N PRO A 75 3.89 12.53 -0.84
CA PRO A 75 2.67 11.74 -0.86
C PRO A 75 2.84 10.39 -1.57
N GLY A 76 2.22 9.36 -0.97
CA GLY A 76 2.26 7.99 -1.48
C GLY A 76 3.54 7.21 -1.17
N ALA A 77 4.28 7.57 -0.12
CA ALA A 77 5.42 6.79 0.36
C ALA A 77 5.05 5.32 0.63
N SER A 78 3.90 5.08 1.27
CA SER A 78 3.36 3.73 1.49
C SER A 78 2.93 3.04 0.19
N LEU A 79 2.29 3.75 -0.74
CA LEU A 79 1.94 3.20 -2.06
C LEU A 79 3.18 2.71 -2.83
N ARG A 80 4.30 3.46 -2.78
CA ARG A 80 5.57 3.01 -3.39
C ARG A 80 6.16 1.81 -2.67
N MET A 81 6.08 1.77 -1.34
CA MET A 81 6.43 0.58 -0.56
C MET A 81 5.61 -0.64 -1.00
N TRP A 82 4.29 -0.50 -1.18
CA TRP A 82 3.42 -1.59 -1.62
C TRP A 82 3.70 -2.03 -3.05
N ALA A 83 3.94 -1.09 -3.97
CA ALA A 83 4.31 -1.39 -5.35
C ALA A 83 5.63 -2.18 -5.44
N GLU A 84 6.61 -1.88 -4.58
CA GLU A 84 7.85 -2.64 -4.51
C GLU A 84 7.68 -3.99 -3.81
N TYR A 85 6.86 -4.06 -2.76
CA TYR A 85 6.61 -5.31 -2.03
C TYR A 85 5.83 -6.33 -2.85
N PHE A 86 4.83 -5.89 -3.62
CA PHE A 86 4.02 -6.71 -4.51
C PHE A 86 4.43 -6.50 -5.98
N PRO A 87 5.54 -7.10 -6.45
CA PRO A 87 6.07 -6.83 -7.79
C PRO A 87 5.11 -7.22 -8.93
N ASN A 88 4.16 -8.14 -8.66
CA ASN A 88 3.15 -8.59 -9.61
C ASN A 88 1.78 -7.91 -9.39
N ALA A 89 1.69 -6.87 -8.57
CA ALA A 89 0.43 -6.18 -8.34
C ALA A 89 -0.12 -5.62 -9.66
N ARG A 90 -1.37 -5.96 -9.96
CA ARG A 90 -2.09 -5.40 -11.10
C ARG A 90 -2.37 -3.92 -10.90
N VAL A 91 -2.70 -3.54 -9.68
CA VAL A 91 -2.86 -2.15 -9.27
C VAL A 91 -2.51 -2.00 -7.79
N VAL A 92 -1.81 -0.92 -7.47
CA VAL A 92 -1.68 -0.40 -6.10
C VAL A 92 -2.42 0.93 -6.08
N ALA A 93 -3.62 0.92 -5.53
CA ALA A 93 -4.50 2.07 -5.48
C ALA A 93 -4.35 2.81 -4.15
N GLY A 94 -4.46 4.14 -4.21
CA GLY A 94 -4.66 4.99 -3.05
C GLY A 94 -5.89 5.87 -3.23
N ILE A 95 -6.63 6.13 -2.16
CA ILE A 95 -7.64 7.18 -2.13
C ILE A 95 -7.38 8.14 -0.98
N ASP A 96 -7.60 9.43 -1.21
CA ASP A 96 -7.46 10.50 -0.23
C ASP A 96 -8.41 11.65 -0.59
N THR A 97 -8.73 12.54 0.35
CA THR A 97 -9.56 13.72 0.08
C THR A 97 -8.75 14.84 -0.57
N GLU A 98 -7.42 14.84 -0.40
CA GLU A 98 -6.56 15.93 -0.80
C GLU A 98 -6.00 15.78 -2.23
N ALA A 99 -6.15 16.84 -3.03
CA ALA A 99 -5.72 16.83 -4.43
C ALA A 99 -4.20 16.68 -4.60
N GLU A 100 -3.40 17.10 -3.62
CA GLU A 100 -1.94 16.93 -3.65
C GLU A 100 -1.50 15.46 -3.56
N CYS A 101 -2.37 14.58 -3.08
CA CYS A 101 -2.13 13.15 -3.03
C CYS A 101 -2.34 12.46 -4.39
N MET A 102 -2.82 13.18 -5.41
CA MET A 102 -3.16 12.62 -6.71
C MET A 102 -1.94 12.55 -7.63
N PHE A 103 -1.52 11.33 -7.94
CA PHE A 103 -0.45 11.02 -8.89
C PHE A 103 -0.61 9.61 -9.50
N GLN A 104 0.16 9.36 -10.56
CA GLN A 104 0.29 8.04 -11.17
C GLN A 104 1.77 7.70 -11.36
N GLU A 105 2.18 6.48 -10.97
CA GLU A 105 3.57 6.02 -11.07
C GLU A 105 3.58 4.50 -11.28
N GLY A 106 4.03 4.02 -12.45
CA GLY A 106 4.02 2.58 -12.76
C GLY A 106 2.63 1.96 -12.67
N ASN A 107 2.43 0.99 -11.77
CA ASN A 107 1.14 0.37 -11.44
C ASN A 107 0.39 1.06 -10.29
N ILE A 108 0.89 2.17 -9.77
CA ILE A 108 0.22 2.98 -8.75
C ILE A 108 -0.85 3.86 -9.42
N ARG A 109 -2.05 3.87 -8.85
CA ARG A 109 -3.16 4.76 -9.26
C ARG A 109 -3.69 5.44 -8.02
N THR A 110 -4.10 6.70 -8.13
CA THR A 110 -4.72 7.43 -7.03
C THR A 110 -5.99 8.11 -7.52
N ALA A 111 -6.95 8.29 -6.62
CA ALA A 111 -8.19 8.98 -6.93
C ALA A 111 -8.68 9.75 -5.69
N ILE A 112 -9.37 10.86 -5.92
CA ILE A 112 -9.95 11.66 -4.83
C ILE A 112 -11.20 10.93 -4.32
N ALA A 113 -11.27 10.70 -3.01
CA ALA A 113 -12.46 10.15 -2.38
C ALA A 113 -12.60 10.58 -0.91
N ASP A 114 -13.82 10.91 -0.49
CA ASP A 114 -14.20 10.85 0.92
C ASP A 114 -14.66 9.41 1.23
N SER A 115 -13.89 8.68 2.05
CA SER A 115 -14.19 7.29 2.38
C SER A 115 -15.51 7.10 3.16
N ARG A 116 -16.10 8.19 3.68
CA ARG A 116 -17.40 8.20 4.37
C ARG A 116 -18.57 8.36 3.39
N ASP A 117 -18.30 8.79 2.15
CA ASP A 117 -19.31 8.97 1.12
C ASP A 117 -19.24 7.82 0.11
N ARG A 118 -20.31 7.01 0.11
CA ARG A 118 -20.45 5.85 -0.79
C ARG A 118 -20.34 6.25 -2.27
N ASP A 119 -20.92 7.37 -2.67
CA ASP A 119 -20.94 7.80 -4.07
C ASP A 119 -19.57 8.34 -4.50
N SER A 120 -18.88 9.03 -3.58
CA SER A 120 -17.48 9.44 -3.74
C SER A 120 -16.57 8.22 -3.95
N VAL A 121 -16.67 7.20 -3.08
CA VAL A 121 -15.91 5.96 -3.21
C VAL A 121 -16.25 5.23 -4.52
N ALA A 122 -17.53 5.15 -4.89
CA ALA A 122 -17.95 4.51 -6.14
C ALA A 122 -17.42 5.25 -7.39
N ALA A 123 -17.26 6.57 -7.34
CA ALA A 123 -16.61 7.34 -8.38
C ALA A 123 -15.10 7.04 -8.46
N ALA A 124 -14.41 7.06 -7.32
CA ALA A 124 -12.98 6.77 -7.24
C ALA A 124 -12.64 5.35 -7.72
N VAL A 125 -13.42 4.33 -7.32
CA VAL A 125 -13.19 2.94 -7.76
C VAL A 125 -13.29 2.80 -9.29
N ARG A 126 -14.22 3.52 -9.93
CA ARG A 126 -14.32 3.55 -11.39
C ARG A 126 -13.10 4.20 -12.04
N GLU A 127 -12.59 5.29 -11.46
CA GLU A 127 -11.40 5.98 -11.94
C GLU A 127 -10.12 5.13 -11.80
N LEU A 128 -10.01 4.37 -10.70
CA LEU A 128 -8.88 3.48 -10.43
C LEU A 128 -8.77 2.30 -11.41
N GLY A 129 -9.76 2.10 -12.28
CA GLY A 129 -9.72 1.12 -13.37
C GLY A 129 -9.80 -0.33 -12.90
N THR A 130 -10.43 -0.57 -11.75
CA THR A 130 -10.64 -1.90 -11.19
C THR A 130 -12.04 -2.03 -10.58
N GLU A 131 -12.64 -3.20 -10.70
CA GLU A 131 -13.98 -3.47 -10.17
C GLU A 131 -13.95 -4.07 -8.75
N ARG A 132 -12.78 -4.49 -8.28
CA ARG A 132 -12.59 -5.10 -6.95
C ARG A 132 -11.15 -4.97 -6.46
N PHE A 133 -10.97 -5.10 -5.16
CA PHE A 133 -9.67 -5.21 -4.51
C PHE A 133 -9.54 -6.54 -3.78
N ASP A 134 -8.34 -7.12 -3.81
CA ASP A 134 -8.01 -8.33 -3.04
C ASP A 134 -7.57 -7.96 -1.62
N VAL A 135 -7.03 -6.75 -1.44
CA VAL A 135 -6.64 -6.18 -0.15
C VAL A 135 -7.13 -4.73 -0.10
N ILE A 136 -7.79 -4.38 1.00
CA ILE A 136 -8.12 -2.99 1.36
C ILE A 136 -7.48 -2.73 2.71
N LEU A 137 -6.63 -1.70 2.77
CA LEU A 137 -6.00 -1.21 3.99
C LEU A 137 -6.58 0.16 4.31
N ASP A 138 -7.29 0.27 5.43
CA ASP A 138 -7.79 1.55 5.92
C ASP A 138 -6.76 2.17 6.87
N ASP A 139 -6.06 3.18 6.37
CA ASP A 139 -5.10 4.02 7.10
C ASP A 139 -5.50 5.50 6.96
N GLY A 140 -6.80 5.73 6.79
CA GLY A 140 -7.38 7.05 6.60
C GLY A 140 -7.53 7.80 7.92
N LEU A 141 -8.49 8.73 7.96
CA LEU A 141 -8.74 9.55 9.13
C LEU A 141 -9.08 8.67 10.36
N HIS A 142 -8.21 8.62 11.35
CA HIS A 142 -8.38 7.81 12.58
C HIS A 142 -9.42 8.38 13.56
N THR A 143 -10.35 9.21 13.10
CA THR A 143 -11.44 9.74 13.92
C THR A 143 -12.64 8.82 13.83
N GLN A 144 -13.11 8.33 14.97
CA GLN A 144 -14.42 7.69 15.08
C GLN A 144 -15.44 8.81 15.29
N ALA A 145 -16.17 9.18 14.25
CA ALA A 145 -17.30 10.11 14.32
C ALA A 145 -18.59 9.36 13.97
#